data_AF-A0A3N5MBA6-F1
#
_entry.id   AF-A0A3N5MBA6-F1
#
_cell.length_a   1.000
_cell.length_b   1.000
_cell.length_c   1.000
_cell.angle_alpha   90.00
_cell.angle_beta   90.00
_cell.angle_gamma   90.00
#
_symmetry.space_group_name_H-M   'P 1'
#
loop_
_entity.id
_entity.type
_entity.pdbx_description
1 polymer ?
#
loop_
_entity_poly.entity_id
_entity_poly.type
_entity_poly.pdbx_seq_one_letter_code
_entity_poly.pdbx_strand_id
1 'polypeptide(L)'
;MTLPENRKKFEDLINRWIVLEEGTIKEANKLTGNSKNPMVNAIIDLLRMDSEKHRHILQAIQKSMHSTVTFSTDDLKVVDTFIEKHALLEKNAVETAEQALEMSSLPIPKLLLSHLLEDEKSHDAYMSELNDIKMYMAKGTD
;
A
#
# COMPACT_ATOMS: atom_id res chain seq x y z
N MET A 1 -29.76 14.21 2.88
CA MET A 1 -28.62 14.49 1.98
C MET A 1 -28.63 13.44 0.90
N THR A 2 -28.59 13.85 -0.37
CA THR A 2 -28.80 12.97 -1.53
C THR A 2 -27.48 12.33 -1.98
N LEU A 3 -27.55 11.18 -2.67
CA LEU A 3 -26.40 10.46 -3.25
C LEU A 3 -25.38 11.36 -4.01
N PRO A 4 -25.78 12.40 -4.76
CA PRO A 4 -24.86 13.32 -5.44
C PRO A 4 -24.02 14.19 -4.50
N GLU A 5 -24.58 14.67 -3.39
CA GLU A 5 -23.84 15.51 -2.40
C GLU A 5 -22.75 14.70 -1.70
N ASN A 6 -23.04 13.43 -1.40
CA ASN A 6 -22.07 12.51 -0.82
C ASN A 6 -20.93 12.17 -1.80
N ARG A 7 -21.24 12.02 -3.10
CA ARG A 7 -20.23 11.76 -4.13
C ARG A 7 -19.25 12.93 -4.27
N LYS A 8 -19.77 14.17 -4.37
CA LYS A 8 -18.92 15.36 -4.49
C LYS A 8 -18.01 15.53 -3.26
N LYS A 9 -18.57 15.38 -2.06
CA LYS A 9 -17.78 15.46 -0.82
C LYS A 9 -16.68 14.39 -0.76
N PHE A 10 -16.97 13.17 -1.20
CA PHE A 10 -15.97 12.12 -1.28
C PHE A 10 -14.85 12.47 -2.27
N GLU A 11 -15.20 12.96 -3.46
CA GLU A 11 -14.22 13.42 -4.45
C GLU A 11 -13.31 14.52 -3.90
N ASP A 12 -13.88 15.52 -3.24
CA ASP A 12 -13.14 16.62 -2.61
C ASP A 12 -12.16 16.10 -1.54
N LEU A 13 -12.55 15.07 -0.78
CA LEU A 13 -11.68 14.44 0.23
C LEU A 13 -10.53 13.66 -0.41
N ILE A 14 -10.79 12.86 -1.44
CA ILE A 14 -9.75 12.13 -2.17
C ILE A 14 -8.75 13.10 -2.80
N ASN A 15 -9.24 14.15 -3.46
CA ASN A 15 -8.40 15.20 -4.04
C ASN A 15 -7.52 15.88 -2.99
N ARG A 16 -8.11 16.24 -1.84
CA ARG A 16 -7.36 16.83 -0.74
C ARG A 16 -6.27 15.89 -0.22
N TRP A 17 -6.56 14.60 -0.12
CA TRP A 17 -5.60 13.61 0.37
C TRP A 17 -4.44 13.43 -0.61
N ILE A 18 -4.71 13.36 -1.92
CA ILE A 18 -3.65 13.35 -2.95
C ILE A 18 -2.69 14.53 -2.79
N VAL A 19 -3.21 15.74 -2.57
CA VAL A 19 -2.38 16.95 -2.36
C VAL A 19 -1.53 16.85 -1.08
N LEU A 20 -2.06 16.24 -0.01
CA LEU A 20 -1.29 16.01 1.22
C LEU A 20 -0.13 15.03 0.96
N GLU A 21 -0.37 13.93 0.25
CA GLU A 21 0.70 12.98 -0.08
C GLU A 21 1.76 13.60 -1.00
N GLU A 22 1.36 14.43 -1.96
CA GLU A 22 2.30 15.20 -2.80
C GLU A 22 3.16 16.17 -1.97
N GLY A 23 2.57 16.77 -0.94
CA GLY A 23 3.29 17.59 0.03
C GLY A 23 4.38 16.79 0.75
N THR A 24 4.04 15.62 1.28
CA THR A 24 5.00 14.72 1.95
C THR A 24 6.12 14.28 1.02
N ILE A 25 5.80 13.87 -0.21
CA ILE A 25 6.79 13.48 -1.22
C ILE A 25 7.75 14.63 -1.53
N LYS A 26 7.21 15.85 -1.69
CA LYS A 26 8.02 17.04 -1.97
C LYS A 26 8.95 17.39 -0.82
N GLU A 27 8.48 17.32 0.42
CA GLU A 27 9.34 17.58 1.58
C GLU A 27 10.40 16.50 1.76
N ALA A 28 10.04 15.22 1.58
CA ALA A 28 11.01 14.13 1.64
C ALA A 28 12.11 14.29 0.58
N ASN A 29 11.75 14.62 -0.67
CA ASN A 29 12.71 14.87 -1.75
C ASN A 29 13.68 16.03 -1.46
N LYS A 30 13.26 17.06 -0.72
CA LYS A 30 14.16 18.14 -0.28
C LYS A 30 15.15 17.68 0.78
N LEU A 31 14.81 16.64 1.54
CA LEU A 31 15.60 16.09 2.63
C LEU A 31 16.50 14.93 2.18
N THR A 32 16.18 14.25 1.09
CA THR A 32 17.00 13.17 0.52
C THR A 32 18.43 13.66 0.25
N GLY A 33 19.41 12.99 0.85
CA GLY A 33 20.83 13.32 0.70
C GLY A 33 21.33 14.44 1.60
N ASN A 34 20.48 15.06 2.43
CA ASN A 34 20.91 16.07 3.41
C ASN A 34 21.60 15.46 4.63
N SER A 35 21.55 14.13 4.80
CA SER A 35 22.26 13.40 5.84
C SER A 35 23.30 12.47 5.22
N LYS A 36 24.48 12.40 5.87
CA LYS A 36 25.49 11.37 5.56
C LYS A 36 25.19 10.02 6.25
N ASN A 37 24.21 9.99 7.16
CA ASN A 37 23.83 8.76 7.86
C ASN A 37 22.88 7.93 6.98
N PRO A 38 23.26 6.71 6.55
CA PRO A 38 22.44 5.89 5.67
C PRO A 38 21.10 5.51 6.29
N MET A 39 21.02 5.36 7.61
CA MET A 39 19.76 5.01 8.29
C MET A 39 18.77 6.18 8.27
N VAL A 40 19.26 7.41 8.38
CA VAL A 40 18.39 8.60 8.28
C VAL A 40 17.83 8.73 6.87
N ASN A 41 18.66 8.49 5.84
CA ASN A 41 18.20 8.50 4.46
C ASN A 41 17.18 7.38 4.20
N ALA A 42 17.42 6.17 4.73
CA ALA A 42 16.47 5.06 4.62
C ALA A 42 15.10 5.38 5.22
N ILE A 43 15.05 6.08 6.37
CA ILE A 43 13.78 6.52 6.98
C ILE A 43 13.07 7.56 6.09
N ILE A 44 13.81 8.53 5.54
CA ILE A 44 13.24 9.55 4.64
C ILE A 44 12.68 8.89 3.37
N ASP A 45 13.43 7.94 2.80
CA ASP A 45 13.01 7.21 1.61
C ASP A 45 11.80 6.31 1.88
N LEU A 46 11.77 5.62 3.02
CA LEU A 46 10.62 4.82 3.46
C LEU A 46 9.34 5.66 3.48
N LEU A 47 9.36 6.81 4.15
CA LEU A 47 8.20 7.71 4.24
C LEU A 47 7.79 8.28 2.87
N ARG A 48 8.77 8.60 2.02
CA ARG A 48 8.49 9.05 0.65
C ARG A 48 7.80 7.97 -0.16
N MET A 49 8.32 6.74 -0.12
CA MET A 49 7.79 5.60 -0.86
C MET A 49 6.38 5.23 -0.39
N ASP A 50 6.11 5.32 0.90
CA ASP A 50 4.77 5.10 1.46
C ASP A 50 3.76 6.15 0.96
N SER A 51 4.13 7.44 0.97
CA SER A 51 3.30 8.48 0.36
C SER A 51 3.11 8.31 -1.15
N GLU A 52 4.13 7.83 -1.88
CA GLU A 52 4.00 7.49 -3.30
C GLU A 52 2.99 6.36 -3.53
N LYS A 53 3.02 5.31 -2.71
CA LYS A 53 2.05 4.21 -2.70
C LYS A 53 0.63 4.74 -2.42
N HIS A 54 0.43 5.53 -1.37
CA HIS A 54 -0.87 6.12 -1.04
C HIS A 54 -1.41 6.97 -2.16
N ARG A 55 -0.59 7.88 -2.71
CA ARG A 55 -0.98 8.74 -3.83
C ARG A 55 -1.42 7.92 -5.05
N HIS A 56 -0.69 6.84 -5.37
CA HIS A 56 -1.04 5.96 -6.48
C HIS A 56 -2.42 5.31 -6.28
N ILE A 57 -2.69 4.76 -5.10
CA ILE A 57 -3.98 4.16 -4.75
C ILE A 57 -5.10 5.20 -4.82
N LEU A 58 -4.89 6.39 -4.25
CA LEU A 58 -5.88 7.47 -4.27
C LEU A 58 -6.21 7.94 -5.69
N GLN A 59 -5.21 8.02 -6.58
CA GLN A 59 -5.43 8.35 -7.99
C GLN A 59 -6.21 7.25 -8.73
N ALA A 60 -5.98 5.97 -8.40
CA ALA A 60 -6.77 4.87 -8.94
C ALA A 60 -8.24 4.95 -8.47
N ILE A 61 -8.48 5.27 -7.20
CA ILE A 61 -9.81 5.53 -6.64
C ILE A 61 -10.46 6.73 -7.33
N GLN A 62 -9.75 7.85 -7.48
CA GLN A 62 -10.28 9.02 -8.16
C GLN A 62 -10.70 8.67 -9.60
N LYS A 63 -9.85 7.94 -10.33
CA LYS A 63 -10.15 7.51 -11.71
C LYS A 63 -11.39 6.64 -11.77
N SER A 64 -11.57 5.71 -10.82
CA SER A 64 -12.75 4.83 -10.76
C SER A 64 -14.07 5.58 -10.53
N MET A 65 -14.03 6.79 -9.96
CA MET A 65 -15.24 7.60 -9.77
C MET A 65 -15.84 8.12 -11.08
N HIS A 66 -15.01 8.24 -12.12
CA HIS A 66 -15.39 8.79 -13.43
C HIS A 66 -15.53 7.72 -14.52
N SER A 67 -15.28 6.44 -14.20
CA SER A 67 -15.37 5.32 -15.14
C SER A 67 -15.96 4.08 -14.47
N THR A 68 -16.75 3.30 -15.21
CA THR A 68 -17.15 1.97 -14.72
C THR A 68 -15.92 1.09 -14.59
N VAL A 69 -15.62 0.61 -13.38
CA VAL A 69 -14.58 -0.39 -13.15
C VAL A 69 -15.15 -1.76 -13.42
N THR A 70 -14.56 -2.47 -14.37
CA THR A 70 -14.91 -3.86 -14.71
C THR A 70 -13.64 -4.69 -14.65
N PHE A 71 -13.75 -5.90 -14.09
CA PHE A 71 -12.65 -6.87 -14.10
C PHE A 71 -12.96 -7.92 -15.18
N SER A 72 -12.04 -8.08 -16.13
CA SER A 72 -12.10 -9.17 -17.09
C SER A 72 -11.67 -10.49 -16.44
N THR A 73 -12.01 -11.62 -17.06
CA THR A 73 -11.53 -12.93 -16.61
C THR A 73 -10.00 -13.00 -16.56
N ASP A 74 -9.30 -12.29 -17.45
CA ASP A 74 -7.84 -12.25 -17.45
C ASP A 74 -7.28 -11.40 -16.30
N ASP A 75 -7.95 -10.31 -15.91
CA ASP A 75 -7.59 -9.56 -14.71
C ASP A 75 -7.71 -10.43 -13.46
N LEU A 76 -8.79 -11.23 -13.35
CA LEU A 76 -8.99 -12.15 -12.23
C LEU A 76 -7.91 -13.24 -12.17
N LYS A 77 -7.45 -13.77 -13.31
CA LYS A 77 -6.33 -14.73 -13.36
C LYS A 77 -5.00 -14.13 -12.92
N VAL A 78 -4.75 -12.85 -13.23
CA VAL A 78 -3.57 -12.13 -12.76
C VAL A 78 -3.60 -12.02 -11.24
N VAL A 79 -4.75 -11.65 -10.68
CA VAL A 79 -4.96 -11.60 -9.22
C VAL A 79 -4.73 -12.97 -8.58
N ASP A 80 -5.26 -14.06 -9.15
CA ASP A 80 -5.03 -15.42 -8.66
C ASP A 80 -3.55 -15.79 -8.63
N THR A 81 -2.86 -15.57 -9.74
CA THR A 81 -1.44 -15.88 -9.85
C THR A 81 -0.62 -15.07 -8.84
N PHE A 82 -1.02 -13.82 -8.59
CA PHE A 82 -0.37 -12.97 -7.62
C PHE A 82 -0.58 -13.48 -6.20
N ILE A 83 -1.83 -13.74 -5.79
CA ILE A 83 -2.16 -14.25 -4.44
C ILE A 83 -1.40 -15.55 -4.15
N GLU A 84 -1.43 -16.52 -5.07
CA GLU A 84 -0.79 -17.82 -4.86
C GLU A 84 0.73 -17.71 -4.69
N LYS A 85 1.39 -16.91 -5.52
CA LYS A 85 2.85 -16.75 -5.45
C LYS A 85 3.29 -15.88 -4.27
N HIS A 86 2.49 -14.88 -3.93
CA HIS A 86 2.80 -13.94 -2.87
C HIS A 86 2.76 -14.62 -1.50
N ALA A 87 1.74 -15.44 -1.22
CA ALA A 87 1.57 -16.09 0.09
C ALA A 87 2.80 -16.91 0.53
N LEU A 88 3.48 -17.57 -0.41
CA LEU A 88 4.69 -18.34 -0.10
C LEU A 88 5.89 -17.42 0.21
N LEU A 89 6.05 -16.34 -0.54
CA LEU A 89 7.13 -15.37 -0.32
C LEU A 89 6.93 -14.64 1.00
N GLU A 90 5.69 -14.28 1.29
CA GLU A 90 5.29 -13.53 2.48
C GLU A 90 5.61 -14.26 3.77
N LYS A 91 5.26 -15.54 3.84
CA LYS A 91 5.55 -16.37 5.00
C LYS A 91 7.05 -16.37 5.32
N ASN A 92 7.89 -16.52 4.29
CA ASN A 92 9.35 -16.51 4.46
C ASN A 92 9.86 -15.12 4.87
N ALA A 93 9.26 -14.04 4.36
CA ALA A 93 9.61 -12.67 4.71
C ALA A 93 9.30 -12.38 6.19
N VAL A 94 8.11 -12.77 6.67
CA VAL A 94 7.70 -12.64 8.08
C VAL A 94 8.65 -13.41 9.01
N GLU A 95 8.91 -14.69 8.73
CA GLU A 95 9.82 -15.50 9.55
C GLU A 95 11.24 -14.91 9.59
N THR A 96 11.72 -14.38 8.45
CA THR A 96 13.03 -13.73 8.36
C THR A 96 13.07 -12.42 9.16
N ALA A 97 12.02 -11.60 9.06
CA ALA A 97 11.93 -10.33 9.77
C ALA A 97 11.82 -10.54 11.28
N GLU A 98 11.07 -11.53 11.74
CA GLU A 98 10.96 -11.89 13.16
C GLU A 98 12.32 -12.32 13.74
N GLN A 99 13.04 -13.20 13.05
CA GLN A 99 14.41 -13.60 13.46
C GLN A 99 15.37 -12.41 13.48
N ALA A 100 15.35 -11.56 12.45
CA ALA A 100 16.19 -10.37 12.39
C ALA A 100 15.89 -9.40 13.54
N LEU A 101 14.62 -9.26 13.93
CA LEU A 101 14.18 -8.39 15.02
C LEU A 101 14.63 -8.92 16.39
N GLU A 102 14.56 -10.23 16.62
CA GLU A 102 15.05 -10.88 17.85
C GLU A 102 16.55 -10.69 18.03
N MET A 103 17.32 -10.75 16.94
CA MET A 103 18.77 -10.57 16.95
C MET A 103 19.20 -9.09 17.01
N SER A 104 18.28 -8.15 16.77
CA SER A 104 18.60 -6.72 16.69
C SER A 104 18.68 -6.07 18.08
N SER A 105 19.87 -5.59 18.43
CA SER A 105 20.14 -4.84 19.67
C SER A 105 20.14 -3.31 19.47
N LEU A 106 20.16 -2.84 18.22
CA LEU A 106 20.27 -1.43 17.89
C LEU A 106 18.88 -0.78 17.73
N PRO A 107 18.61 0.37 18.37
CA PRO A 107 17.27 0.98 18.36
C PRO A 107 16.71 1.30 16.98
N ILE A 108 17.52 1.86 16.07
CA ILE A 108 17.05 2.29 14.75
C ILE A 108 16.76 1.12 13.81
N PRO A 109 17.67 0.13 13.63
CA PRO A 109 17.34 -1.10 12.90
C PRO A 109 16.12 -1.81 13.48
N LYS A 110 15.99 -1.87 14.82
CA LYS A 110 14.82 -2.49 15.45
C LYS A 110 13.52 -1.79 15.08
N LEU A 111 13.49 -0.45 15.10
CA LEU A 111 12.34 0.34 14.65
C LEU A 111 11.96 0.03 13.20
N LEU A 112 12.94 0.03 12.29
CA LEU A 112 12.69 -0.22 10.86
C LEU A 112 12.24 -1.66 10.59
N LEU A 113 12.85 -2.65 11.25
CA LEU A 113 12.46 -4.05 11.13
C LEU A 113 11.04 -4.30 11.68
N SER A 114 10.66 -3.63 12.76
CA SER A 114 9.28 -3.69 13.26
C SER A 114 8.28 -3.16 12.24
N HIS A 115 8.61 -2.05 11.57
CA HIS A 115 7.75 -1.49 10.54
C HIS A 115 7.63 -2.40 9.31
N LEU A 116 8.75 -2.96 8.83
CA LEU A 116 8.71 -3.94 7.74
C LEU A 116 7.88 -5.18 8.09
N LEU A 117 8.00 -5.68 9.33
CA LEU A 117 7.19 -6.82 9.79
C LEU A 117 5.68 -6.49 9.84
N GLU A 118 5.32 -5.24 10.16
CA GLU A 118 3.93 -4.78 10.10
C GLU A 118 3.42 -4.72 8.66
N ASP A 119 4.25 -4.24 7.72
CA ASP A 119 3.91 -4.23 6.29
C ASP A 119 3.63 -5.65 5.79
N GLU A 120 4.51 -6.62 6.11
CA GLU A 120 4.31 -8.00 5.64
C GLU A 120 3.04 -8.65 6.22
N LYS A 121 2.75 -8.37 7.50
CA LYS A 121 1.50 -8.83 8.13
C LYS A 121 0.27 -8.18 7.48
N SER A 122 0.37 -6.93 7.06
CA SER A 122 -0.69 -6.23 6.34
C SER A 122 -0.90 -6.78 4.94
N HIS A 123 0.16 -7.17 4.23
CA HIS A 123 0.04 -7.74 2.89
C HIS A 123 -0.75 -9.05 2.90
N ASP A 124 -0.51 -9.95 3.87
CA ASP A 124 -1.28 -11.19 4.03
C ASP A 124 -2.78 -10.92 4.20
N ALA A 125 -3.13 -9.93 5.04
CA ALA A 125 -4.51 -9.50 5.22
C ALA A 125 -5.13 -8.96 3.92
N TYR A 126 -4.40 -8.12 3.18
CA TYR A 126 -4.86 -7.60 1.89
C TYR A 126 -5.07 -8.70 0.85
N MET A 127 -4.23 -9.74 0.82
CA MET A 127 -4.42 -10.86 -0.10
C MET A 127 -5.69 -11.66 0.23
N SER A 128 -6.00 -11.85 1.52
CA SER A 128 -7.25 -12.48 1.95
C SER A 128 -8.47 -11.68 1.48
N GLU A 129 -8.47 -10.36 1.71
CA GLU A 129 -9.57 -9.49 1.28
C GLU A 129 -9.72 -9.45 -0.24
N LEU A 130 -8.60 -9.43 -0.98
CA LEU A 130 -8.62 -9.44 -2.44
C LEU A 130 -9.20 -10.75 -2.99
N ASN A 131 -8.90 -11.89 -2.35
CA ASN A 131 -9.50 -13.18 -2.71
C ASN A 131 -11.02 -13.18 -2.51
N ASP A 132 -11.52 -12.59 -1.42
CA ASP A 132 -12.96 -12.48 -1.15
C ASP A 132 -13.67 -11.59 -2.19
N ILE A 133 -13.07 -10.45 -2.53
CA ILE A 133 -13.59 -9.55 -3.58
C ILE A 133 -13.63 -10.26 -4.93
N LYS A 134 -12.56 -10.97 -5.31
CA LYS A 134 -12.52 -11.77 -6.54
C LYS A 134 -13.64 -12.81 -6.57
N MET A 135 -13.87 -13.53 -5.47
CA MET A 135 -14.96 -14.52 -5.36
C MET A 135 -16.35 -13.87 -5.47
N TYR A 136 -16.53 -12.65 -4.97
CA TYR A 136 -17.75 -11.88 -5.15
C TYR A 136 -17.95 -11.47 -6.62
N MET A 137 -16.91 -10.96 -7.27
CA MET A 137 -16.96 -10.53 -8.67
C MET A 137 -17.25 -11.69 -9.64
N ALA A 138 -16.67 -12.87 -9.39
CA ALA A 138 -16.91 -14.07 -10.20
C ALA A 138 -18.35 -14.61 -10.10
N LYS A 139 -19.06 -14.35 -8.99
CA LYS A 139 -20.47 -14.75 -8.81
C LYS A 139 -21.47 -13.79 -9.46
N GLY A 140 -21.05 -12.57 -9.78
CA GLY A 140 -21.89 -11.56 -10.44
C GLY A 140 -21.84 -11.59 -11.97
N THR A 141 -21.09 -12.53 -12.54
CA THR A 141 -20.91 -12.73 -14.00
C THR A 141 -21.77 -13.85 -14.59
N ASP A 142 -22.69 -14.42 -13.81
CA ASP A 142 -23.69 -15.43 -14.25
C ASP A 142 -25.06 -14.80 -14.54
#